data_AF-A0A3L9II36-F1
#
_entry.id   AF-A0A3L9II36-F1
#
_cell.length_a   1.000
_cell.length_b   1.000
_cell.length_c   1.000
_cell.angle_alpha   90.00
_cell.angle_beta   90.00
_cell.angle_gamma   90.00
#
_symmetry.space_group_name_H-M   'P 1'
#
loop_
_entity.id
_entity.type
_entity.pdbx_description
1 polymer ?
#
loop_
_entity_poly.entity_id
_entity_poly.type
_entity_poly.pdbx_seq_one_letter_code
_entity_poly.pdbx_strand_id
1 'polypeptide(L)'
;VWPQWRPELAIALFASTMVLLFLPKLLSILLIWCKGTKEYGGFWRVTLSLLLEVLFSVLLAPVRMLFHTVFVVSAFLGWEVVWNSPQRDDDSTSWGEAFKRHGSQLLLGLVWAVGMAWLDLRFLFWLAPIVFSLILSPFVSVISSRATVGLRTKRWKLFLIPEEYSPPQVLVDTDRFLEMNRQRSLDDGFMHAVFNPSFNALATAMATARHRASKVLEIARDRHVEQALNETPEKLNRDRRLVLLSDPVTMARLHFRVWNSPERYSSWVSYYEGIKLNPLALRKPDAASQ
;
A
#
# COMPACT_ATOMS: atom_id res chain seq x y z
N VAL A 1 -39.10 -41.06 -2.91
CA VAL A 1 -38.90 -40.90 -1.46
C VAL A 1 -37.58 -40.18 -1.24
N TRP A 2 -37.65 -38.99 -0.66
CA TRP A 2 -36.50 -38.20 -0.22
C TRP A 2 -36.16 -38.61 1.22
N PRO A 3 -34.89 -38.64 1.65
CA PRO A 3 -33.67 -38.25 0.93
C PRO A 3 -32.99 -39.43 0.19
N GLN A 4 -32.46 -39.20 -1.01
CA GLN A 4 -31.61 -40.15 -1.73
C GLN A 4 -30.14 -39.84 -1.42
N TRP A 5 -29.47 -40.75 -0.71
CA TRP A 5 -28.05 -40.62 -0.44
C TRP A 5 -27.23 -41.15 -1.62
N ARG A 6 -26.51 -40.26 -2.32
CA ARG A 6 -25.64 -40.56 -3.47
C ARG A 6 -24.19 -40.22 -3.12
N PRO A 7 -23.51 -41.05 -2.31
CA PRO A 7 -22.15 -40.80 -1.85
C PRO A 7 -21.16 -40.61 -3.00
N GLU A 8 -21.36 -41.28 -4.13
CA GLU A 8 -20.53 -41.17 -5.32
C GLU A 8 -20.49 -39.75 -5.89
N LEU A 9 -21.62 -39.05 -5.92
CA LEU A 9 -21.69 -37.66 -6.39
C LEU A 9 -21.02 -36.70 -5.40
N ALA A 10 -21.20 -36.94 -4.10
CA ALA A 10 -20.57 -36.14 -3.06
C ALA A 10 -19.04 -36.28 -3.10
N ILE A 11 -18.52 -37.50 -3.27
CA ILE A 11 -17.09 -37.78 -3.42
C ILE A 11 -16.56 -37.14 -4.71
N ALA A 12 -17.28 -37.24 -5.83
CA ALA A 12 -16.87 -36.62 -7.09
C ALA A 12 -16.82 -35.09 -7.00
N LEU A 13 -17.79 -34.47 -6.34
CA LEU A 13 -17.81 -33.02 -6.09
C LEU A 13 -16.65 -32.60 -5.18
N PHE A 14 -16.41 -33.35 -4.10
CA PHE A 14 -15.28 -33.08 -3.20
C PHE A 14 -13.93 -33.26 -3.91
N ALA A 15 -13.74 -34.34 -4.67
CA ALA A 15 -12.49 -34.59 -5.39
C ALA A 15 -12.24 -33.54 -6.48
N SER A 16 -13.25 -33.18 -7.26
CA SER A 16 -13.13 -32.15 -8.30
C SER A 16 -12.80 -30.77 -7.70
N THR A 17 -13.42 -30.40 -6.58
CA THR A 17 -13.10 -29.15 -5.87
C THR A 17 -11.69 -29.17 -5.28
N MET A 18 -11.25 -30.28 -4.69
CA MET A 18 -9.86 -30.44 -4.24
C MET A 18 -8.86 -30.29 -5.40
N VAL A 19 -9.11 -30.93 -6.53
CA VAL A 19 -8.25 -30.79 -7.72
C VAL A 19 -8.22 -29.33 -8.18
N LEU A 20 -9.37 -28.67 -8.32
CA LEU A 20 -9.43 -27.28 -8.77
C LEU A 20 -8.64 -26.33 -7.84
N LEU A 21 -8.70 -26.55 -6.52
CA LEU A 21 -8.05 -25.69 -5.53
C LEU A 21 -6.55 -25.96 -5.37
N PHE A 22 -6.13 -27.23 -5.43
CA PHE A 22 -4.76 -27.62 -5.08
C PHE A 22 -3.88 -27.97 -6.28
N LEU A 23 -4.44 -28.47 -7.39
CA LEU A 23 -3.68 -28.85 -8.58
C LEU A 23 -2.72 -27.74 -9.06
N PRO A 24 -3.14 -26.47 -9.24
CA PRO A 24 -2.22 -25.44 -9.72
C PRO A 24 -1.02 -25.27 -8.78
N LYS A 25 -1.24 -25.31 -7.45
CA LYS A 25 -0.17 -25.18 -6.45
C LYS A 25 0.80 -26.38 -6.49
N LEU A 26 0.26 -27.59 -6.65
CA LEU A 26 1.06 -28.81 -6.79
C LEU A 26 1.89 -28.81 -8.08
N LEU A 27 1.32 -28.34 -9.19
CA LEU A 27 2.06 -28.18 -10.45
C LEU A 27 3.14 -27.11 -10.33
N SER A 28 2.88 -26.00 -9.64
CA SER A 28 3.89 -24.96 -9.40
C SER A 28 5.09 -25.49 -8.62
N ILE A 29 4.88 -26.23 -7.52
CA ILE A 29 6.00 -26.76 -6.73
C ILE A 29 6.77 -27.85 -7.49
N LEU A 30 6.08 -28.70 -8.24
CA LEU A 30 6.72 -29.70 -9.10
C LEU A 30 7.61 -29.03 -10.15
N LEU A 31 7.12 -27.97 -10.79
CA LEU A 31 7.89 -27.19 -11.75
C LEU A 31 9.14 -26.58 -11.11
N ILE A 32 9.03 -26.04 -9.89
CA ILE A 32 10.16 -25.49 -9.14
C ILE A 32 11.18 -26.58 -8.78
N TRP A 33 10.72 -27.78 -8.41
CA TRP A 33 11.61 -28.92 -8.16
C TRP A 33 12.38 -29.35 -9.42
N CYS A 34 11.72 -29.36 -10.58
CA CYS A 34 12.35 -29.72 -11.85
C CYS A 34 13.33 -28.64 -12.36
N LYS A 35 12.99 -27.36 -12.25
CA LYS A 35 13.83 -26.25 -12.74
C LYS A 35 14.97 -25.86 -11.80
N GLY A 36 14.82 -26.16 -10.51
CA GLY A 36 15.80 -25.86 -9.49
C GLY A 36 15.21 -25.05 -8.33
N THR A 37 15.51 -25.47 -7.10
CA THR A 37 14.89 -24.91 -5.89
C THR A 37 15.74 -23.82 -5.22
N LYS A 38 16.96 -23.59 -5.69
CA LYS A 38 17.96 -22.74 -5.02
C LYS A 38 17.47 -21.30 -4.82
N GLU A 39 16.86 -20.73 -5.86
CA GLU A 39 16.31 -19.36 -5.85
C GLU A 39 15.11 -19.21 -4.92
N TYR A 40 14.44 -20.32 -4.59
CA TYR A 40 13.28 -20.38 -3.68
C TYR A 40 13.65 -20.82 -2.26
N GLY A 41 14.94 -20.79 -1.91
CA GLY A 41 15.43 -21.18 -0.58
C GLY A 41 15.76 -22.67 -0.41
N GLY A 42 15.58 -23.49 -1.45
CA GLY A 42 15.88 -24.92 -1.47
C GLY A 42 14.66 -25.82 -1.26
N PHE A 43 14.81 -27.12 -1.54
CA PHE A 43 13.71 -28.11 -1.58
C PHE A 43 12.84 -28.09 -0.32
N TRP A 44 13.43 -28.24 0.86
CA TRP A 44 12.66 -28.29 2.12
C TRP A 44 11.95 -26.97 2.44
N ARG A 45 12.58 -25.84 2.10
CA ARG A 45 12.05 -24.51 2.43
C ARG A 45 10.91 -24.12 1.51
N VAL A 46 10.97 -24.46 0.22
CA VAL A 46 9.85 -24.22 -0.70
C VAL A 46 8.65 -25.11 -0.35
N THR A 47 8.87 -26.37 0.05
CA THR A 47 7.80 -27.26 0.51
C THR A 47 7.16 -26.74 1.79
N LEU A 48 7.96 -26.32 2.78
CA LEU A 48 7.43 -25.71 4.01
C LEU A 48 6.70 -24.40 3.72
N SER A 49 7.20 -23.59 2.78
CA SER A 49 6.54 -22.36 2.34
C SER A 49 5.17 -22.66 1.73
N LEU A 50 5.06 -23.68 0.88
CA LEU A 50 3.78 -24.11 0.32
C LEU A 50 2.81 -24.59 1.42
N LEU A 51 3.27 -25.39 2.38
CA LEU A 51 2.42 -25.87 3.47
C LEU A 51 1.89 -24.72 4.34
N LEU A 52 2.77 -23.77 4.69
CA LEU A 52 2.38 -22.58 5.43
C LEU A 52 1.43 -21.70 4.60
N GLU A 53 1.69 -21.54 3.31
CA GLU A 53 0.81 -20.80 2.39
C GLU A 53 -0.58 -21.42 2.32
N VAL A 54 -0.69 -22.74 2.20
CA VAL A 54 -1.95 -23.48 2.24
C VAL A 54 -2.66 -23.27 3.57
N LEU A 55 -1.95 -23.35 4.70
CA LEU A 55 -2.52 -23.10 6.01
C LEU A 55 -3.10 -21.68 6.12
N PHE A 56 -2.34 -20.65 5.72
CA PHE A 56 -2.83 -19.27 5.68
C PHE A 56 -4.00 -19.09 4.72
N SER A 57 -3.96 -19.72 3.54
CA SER A 57 -5.03 -19.68 2.55
C SER A 57 -6.34 -20.26 3.09
N VAL A 58 -6.27 -21.39 3.79
CA VAL A 58 -7.43 -22.01 4.46
C VAL A 58 -7.96 -21.11 5.57
N LEU A 59 -7.08 -20.51 6.38
CA LEU A 59 -7.48 -19.58 7.45
C LEU A 59 -8.14 -18.31 6.92
N LEU A 60 -7.66 -17.78 5.80
CA LEU A 60 -8.16 -16.54 5.21
C LEU A 60 -9.40 -16.74 4.33
N ALA A 61 -9.70 -17.96 3.87
CA ALA A 61 -10.82 -18.20 2.98
C ALA A 61 -12.20 -17.88 3.62
N PRO A 62 -12.54 -18.38 4.82
CA PRO A 62 -13.80 -18.04 5.49
C PRO A 62 -13.92 -16.56 5.82
N VAL A 63 -12.81 -15.94 6.23
CA VAL A 63 -12.75 -14.50 6.52
C VAL A 63 -13.09 -13.68 5.27
N ARG A 64 -12.47 -14.00 4.13
CA ARG A 64 -12.76 -13.36 2.84
C ARG A 64 -14.21 -13.58 2.42
N MET A 65 -14.73 -14.80 2.59
CA MET A 65 -16.11 -15.13 2.23
C MET A 65 -17.14 -14.29 3.01
N LEU A 66 -16.89 -14.02 4.30
CA LEU A 66 -17.74 -13.14 5.10
C LEU A 66 -17.71 -11.70 4.58
N PHE A 67 -16.51 -11.16 4.30
CA PHE A 67 -16.40 -9.82 3.71
C PHE A 67 -17.06 -9.72 2.34
N HIS A 68 -16.95 -10.75 1.49
CA HIS A 68 -17.67 -10.81 0.22
C HIS A 68 -19.18 -10.77 0.42
N THR A 69 -19.70 -11.48 1.41
CA THR A 69 -21.14 -11.48 1.72
C THR A 69 -21.60 -10.10 2.19
N VAL A 70 -20.86 -9.49 3.12
CA VAL A 70 -21.15 -8.13 3.61
C VAL A 70 -21.10 -7.12 2.46
N PHE A 71 -20.09 -7.23 1.58
CA PHE A 71 -19.95 -6.35 0.42
C PHE A 71 -21.16 -6.45 -0.51
N VAL A 72 -21.57 -7.66 -0.90
CA VAL A 72 -22.74 -7.88 -1.76
C VAL A 72 -24.02 -7.35 -1.10
N VAL A 73 -24.25 -7.66 0.17
CA VAL A 73 -25.43 -7.17 0.92
C VAL A 73 -25.43 -5.65 1.04
N SER A 74 -24.27 -5.05 1.33
CA SER A 74 -24.13 -3.59 1.45
C SER A 74 -24.47 -2.86 0.14
N ALA A 75 -24.08 -3.43 -1.01
CA ALA A 75 -24.42 -2.90 -2.32
C ALA A 75 -25.93 -2.94 -2.57
N PHE A 76 -26.61 -4.03 -2.20
CA PHE A 76 -28.07 -4.12 -2.31
C PHE A 76 -28.81 -3.15 -1.38
N LEU A 77 -28.25 -2.85 -0.19
CA LEU A 77 -28.83 -1.92 0.77
C LEU A 77 -28.50 -0.44 0.46
N GLY A 78 -27.72 -0.17 -0.59
CA GLY A 78 -27.31 1.19 -0.96
C GLY A 78 -26.35 1.83 0.04
N TRP A 79 -25.62 1.04 0.84
CA TRP A 79 -24.60 1.57 1.73
C TRP A 79 -23.40 2.03 0.91
N GLU A 80 -23.09 3.33 1.02
CA GLU A 80 -21.95 3.91 0.33
C GLU A 80 -20.64 3.38 0.93
N VAL A 81 -19.92 2.57 0.13
CA VAL A 81 -18.56 2.16 0.48
C VAL A 81 -17.62 3.28 0.08
N VAL A 82 -17.27 4.14 1.03
CA VAL A 82 -16.28 5.20 0.81
C VAL A 82 -14.93 4.56 0.49
N TRP A 83 -14.47 4.77 -0.75
CA TRP A 83 -13.12 4.38 -1.15
C TRP A 83 -12.10 5.33 -0.53
N ASN A 84 -11.60 4.96 0.65
CA ASN A 84 -10.46 5.63 1.24
C ASN A 84 -9.19 5.07 0.58
N SER A 85 -8.34 5.96 0.03
CA SER A 85 -7.03 5.57 -0.50
C SER A 85 -6.27 4.78 0.58
N PRO A 86 -5.80 3.55 0.28
CA PRO A 86 -5.00 2.79 1.22
C PRO A 86 -3.80 3.63 1.69
N GLN A 87 -3.54 3.60 3.00
CA GLN A 87 -2.33 4.21 3.55
C GLN A 87 -1.13 3.53 2.90
N ARG A 88 -0.21 4.33 2.35
CA ARG A 88 1.00 3.87 1.65
C ARG A 88 2.22 3.80 2.56
N ASP A 89 2.08 4.25 3.80
CA ASP A 89 3.11 4.07 4.82
C ASP A 89 3.05 2.64 5.37
N ASP A 90 4.19 2.15 5.85
CA ASP A 90 4.44 0.78 6.33
C ASP A 90 3.73 0.50 7.69
N ASP A 91 2.52 1.05 7.86
CA ASP A 91 1.73 0.97 9.08
C ASP A 91 1.11 -0.42 9.20
N SER A 92 1.74 -1.26 10.02
CA SER A 92 1.19 -2.55 10.41
C SER A 92 -0.19 -2.38 11.04
N THR A 93 -1.11 -3.33 10.81
CA THR A 93 -2.45 -3.27 11.38
C THR A 93 -2.34 -3.32 12.91
N SER A 94 -2.81 -2.27 13.58
CA SER A 94 -2.83 -2.24 15.05
C SER A 94 -3.83 -3.27 15.59
N TRP A 95 -3.61 -3.73 16.83
CA TRP A 95 -4.54 -4.66 17.48
C TRP A 95 -5.95 -4.07 17.56
N GLY A 96 -6.08 -2.79 17.92
CA GLY A 96 -7.37 -2.11 18.00
C GLY A 96 -8.10 -2.11 16.66
N GLU A 97 -7.41 -1.81 15.56
CA GLU A 97 -8.01 -1.82 14.23
C GLU A 97 -8.40 -3.23 13.77
N ALA A 98 -7.55 -4.23 14.08
CA ALA A 98 -7.86 -5.62 13.78
C ALA A 98 -9.10 -6.12 14.52
N PHE A 99 -9.24 -5.84 15.82
CA PHE A 99 -10.44 -6.19 16.58
C PHE A 99 -11.67 -5.38 16.15
N LYS A 100 -11.50 -4.12 15.72
CA LYS A 100 -12.60 -3.33 15.18
C LYS A 100 -13.14 -3.91 13.87
N ARG A 101 -12.26 -4.37 12.97
CA ARG A 101 -12.66 -4.92 11.66
C ARG A 101 -13.10 -6.39 11.72
N HIS A 102 -12.44 -7.19 12.55
CA HIS A 102 -12.67 -8.64 12.63
C HIS A 102 -13.41 -9.09 13.89
N GLY A 103 -13.72 -8.18 14.82
CA GLY A 103 -14.35 -8.52 16.10
C GLY A 103 -15.72 -9.18 15.95
N SER A 104 -16.54 -8.75 14.98
CA SER A 104 -17.81 -9.40 14.66
C SER A 104 -17.63 -10.85 14.17
N GLN A 105 -16.54 -11.11 13.43
CA GLN A 105 -16.20 -12.44 12.92
C GLN A 105 -15.74 -13.36 14.06
N LEU A 106 -14.88 -12.85 14.95
CA LEU A 106 -14.46 -13.55 16.15
C LEU A 106 -15.66 -13.88 17.05
N LEU A 107 -16.55 -12.91 17.28
CA LEU A 107 -17.77 -13.11 18.07
C LEU A 107 -18.65 -14.19 17.44
N LEU A 108 -18.89 -14.10 16.13
CA LEU A 108 -19.67 -15.11 15.40
C LEU A 108 -19.04 -16.50 15.53
N GLY A 109 -17.72 -16.61 15.37
CA GLY A 109 -16.97 -17.84 15.56
C GLY A 109 -17.15 -18.42 16.97
N LEU A 110 -17.03 -17.59 18.01
CA LEU A 110 -17.22 -18.02 19.40
C LEU A 110 -18.65 -18.48 19.68
N VAL A 111 -19.66 -17.72 19.27
CA VAL A 111 -21.07 -18.08 19.45
C VAL A 111 -21.37 -19.41 18.75
N TRP A 112 -20.86 -19.59 17.53
CA TRP A 112 -21.04 -20.84 16.79
C TRP A 112 -20.30 -22.01 17.43
N ALA A 113 -19.07 -21.78 17.92
CA ALA A 113 -18.28 -22.80 18.60
C ALA A 113 -19.00 -23.33 19.84
N VAL A 114 -19.48 -22.42 20.70
CA VAL A 114 -20.20 -22.75 21.93
C VAL A 114 -21.53 -23.44 21.62
N GLY A 115 -22.29 -22.92 20.64
CA GLY A 115 -23.55 -23.51 20.22
C GLY A 115 -23.39 -24.95 19.70
N MET A 116 -22.38 -25.21 18.87
CA MET A 116 -22.11 -26.56 18.35
C MET A 116 -21.56 -27.49 19.45
N ALA A 117 -20.69 -26.99 20.33
CA ALA A 117 -20.18 -27.77 21.45
C ALA A 117 -21.29 -28.21 22.42
N TRP A 118 -22.33 -27.38 22.58
CA TRP A 118 -23.50 -27.73 23.40
C TRP A 118 -24.40 -28.78 22.75
N LEU A 119 -24.48 -28.81 21.42
CA LEU A 119 -25.29 -29.78 20.67
C LEU A 119 -24.58 -31.13 20.48
N ASP A 120 -23.43 -31.14 19.82
CA ASP A 120 -22.57 -32.32 19.63
C ASP A 120 -21.16 -31.89 19.21
N LEU A 121 -20.16 -32.26 20.01
CA LEU A 121 -18.74 -31.98 19.74
C LEU A 121 -18.26 -32.50 18.38
N ARG A 122 -18.84 -33.57 17.85
CA ARG A 122 -18.46 -34.14 16.54
C ARG A 122 -18.71 -33.17 15.39
N PHE A 123 -19.80 -32.39 15.46
CA PHE A 123 -20.10 -31.35 14.46
C PHE A 123 -19.11 -30.20 14.54
N LEU A 124 -18.62 -29.85 15.74
CA LEU A 124 -17.61 -28.82 15.91
C LEU A 124 -16.30 -29.20 15.19
N PHE A 125 -15.86 -30.46 15.27
CA PHE A 125 -14.67 -30.92 14.54
C PHE A 125 -14.83 -30.84 13.03
N TRP A 126 -16.05 -31.06 12.53
CA TRP A 126 -16.34 -30.96 11.10
C TRP A 126 -16.34 -29.50 10.60
N LEU A 127 -16.80 -28.56 11.43
CA LEU A 127 -16.79 -27.12 11.16
C LEU A 127 -15.52 -26.41 11.64
N ALA A 128 -14.58 -27.14 12.24
CA ALA A 128 -13.40 -26.57 12.87
C ALA A 128 -12.60 -25.64 11.94
N PRO A 129 -12.35 -25.97 10.66
CA PRO A 129 -11.62 -25.06 9.77
C PRO A 129 -12.29 -23.68 9.64
N ILE A 130 -13.62 -23.61 9.62
CA ILE A 130 -14.37 -22.36 9.47
C ILE A 130 -14.36 -21.60 10.79
N VAL A 131 -14.77 -22.26 11.88
CA VAL A 131 -14.90 -21.65 13.21
C VAL A 131 -13.56 -21.15 13.72
N PHE A 132 -12.51 -21.96 13.58
CA PHE A 132 -11.15 -21.61 13.97
C PHE A 132 -10.63 -20.41 13.18
N SER A 133 -10.88 -20.37 11.86
CA SER A 133 -10.52 -19.22 11.02
C SER A 133 -11.18 -17.92 11.47
N LEU A 134 -12.47 -17.97 11.83
CA LEU A 134 -13.21 -16.79 12.30
C LEU A 134 -12.68 -16.30 13.65
N ILE A 135 -12.43 -17.21 14.60
CA ILE A 135 -11.88 -16.87 15.92
C ILE A 135 -10.47 -16.29 15.78
N LEU A 136 -9.63 -16.86 14.92
CA LEU A 136 -8.23 -16.43 14.77
C LEU A 136 -8.07 -15.21 13.85
N SER A 137 -9.13 -14.76 13.18
CA SER A 137 -9.09 -13.69 12.17
C SER A 137 -8.38 -12.41 12.61
N PRO A 138 -8.61 -11.79 13.79
CA PRO A 138 -7.87 -10.58 14.19
C PRO A 138 -6.38 -10.86 14.40
N PHE A 139 -6.02 -12.03 14.93
CA PHE A 139 -4.62 -12.41 15.17
C PHE A 139 -3.87 -12.63 13.86
N VAL A 140 -4.48 -13.36 12.93
CA VAL A 140 -3.91 -13.61 11.60
C VAL A 140 -3.70 -12.28 10.87
N SER A 141 -4.65 -11.35 10.95
CA SER A 141 -4.56 -10.01 10.33
C SER A 141 -3.39 -9.19 10.88
N VAL A 142 -3.23 -9.13 12.21
CA VAL A 142 -2.11 -8.42 12.85
C VAL A 142 -0.76 -9.07 12.54
N ILE A 143 -0.67 -10.39 12.61
CA ILE A 143 0.61 -11.09 12.38
C ILE A 143 1.05 -10.98 10.92
N SER A 144 0.12 -11.16 9.98
CA SER A 144 0.43 -11.12 8.55
C SER A 144 0.72 -9.72 8.02
N SER A 145 0.20 -8.66 8.65
CA SER A 145 0.47 -7.27 8.26
C SER A 145 1.78 -6.68 8.80
N ARG A 146 2.51 -7.39 9.67
CA ARG A 146 3.75 -6.86 10.27
C ARG A 146 4.97 -7.11 9.37
N ALA A 147 5.60 -6.03 8.92
CA ALA A 147 6.88 -6.08 8.18
C ALA A 147 7.96 -6.89 8.91
N THR A 148 8.02 -6.82 10.25
CA THR A 148 8.98 -7.60 11.06
C THR A 148 8.85 -9.11 10.88
N VAL A 149 7.62 -9.61 10.70
CA VAL A 149 7.35 -11.04 10.48
C VAL A 149 7.80 -11.41 9.07
N GLY A 150 7.46 -10.61 8.05
CA GLY A 150 7.91 -10.80 6.68
C GLY A 150 9.44 -10.79 6.53
N LEU A 151 10.14 -9.86 7.20
CA LEU A 151 11.60 -9.82 7.21
C LEU A 151 12.23 -11.03 7.94
N ARG A 152 11.54 -11.61 8.93
CA ARG A 152 11.99 -12.86 9.59
C ARG A 152 11.81 -14.07 8.66
N THR A 153 10.66 -14.21 8.00
CA THR A 153 10.43 -15.32 7.06
C THR A 153 11.40 -15.26 5.88
N LYS A 154 11.67 -14.06 5.35
CA LYS A 154 12.70 -13.83 4.33
C LYS A 154 14.09 -14.26 4.80
N ARG A 155 14.50 -13.88 6.01
CA ARG A 155 15.78 -14.33 6.61
C ARG A 155 15.86 -15.85 6.77
N TRP A 156 14.75 -16.51 7.06
CA TRP A 156 14.67 -17.97 7.09
C TRP A 156 14.59 -18.60 5.69
N LYS A 157 14.54 -17.79 4.63
CA LYS A 157 14.30 -18.18 3.22
C LYS A 157 12.99 -18.95 3.05
N LEU A 158 11.96 -18.56 3.80
CA LEU A 158 10.57 -19.00 3.61
C LEU A 158 9.85 -17.95 2.77
N PHE A 159 9.00 -18.41 1.85
CA PHE A 159 8.30 -17.59 0.85
C PHE A 159 9.26 -16.76 -0.05
N LEU A 160 10.49 -17.23 -0.22
CA LEU A 160 11.50 -16.54 -1.01
C LEU A 160 11.18 -16.63 -2.49
N ILE A 161 11.17 -15.48 -3.18
CA ILE A 161 11.03 -15.39 -4.63
C ILE A 161 12.39 -15.16 -5.31
N PRO A 162 12.55 -15.49 -6.60
CA PRO A 162 13.82 -15.30 -7.31
C PRO A 162 14.34 -13.86 -7.27
N GLU A 163 13.44 -12.87 -7.36
CA GLU A 163 13.76 -11.44 -7.31
C GLU A 163 14.28 -11.00 -5.93
N GLU A 164 14.01 -11.76 -4.87
CA GLU A 164 14.57 -11.52 -3.54
C GLU A 164 15.89 -12.26 -3.32
N TYR A 165 16.10 -13.37 -4.03
CA TYR A 165 17.36 -14.11 -3.99
C TYR A 165 18.45 -13.43 -4.83
N SER A 166 18.10 -13.01 -6.04
CA SER A 166 18.96 -12.30 -6.99
C SER A 166 18.19 -11.14 -7.59
N PRO A 167 18.17 -9.96 -6.91
CA PRO A 167 17.44 -8.81 -7.39
C PRO A 167 17.84 -8.40 -8.81
N PRO A 168 16.87 -8.23 -9.73
CA PRO A 168 17.18 -7.72 -11.06
C PRO A 168 17.76 -6.30 -10.97
N GLN A 169 18.61 -5.95 -11.94
CA GLN A 169 19.34 -4.68 -11.95
C GLN A 169 18.41 -3.46 -11.78
N VAL A 170 17.20 -3.51 -12.35
CA VAL A 170 16.20 -2.44 -12.21
C VAL A 170 15.81 -2.18 -10.75
N LEU A 171 15.69 -3.21 -9.92
CA LEU A 171 15.38 -3.03 -8.49
C LEU A 171 16.59 -2.48 -7.72
N VAL A 172 17.80 -2.95 -8.03
CA VAL A 172 19.05 -2.45 -7.44
C VAL A 172 19.24 -0.97 -7.80
N ASP A 173 19.03 -0.60 -9.05
CA ASP A 173 19.10 0.77 -9.52
C ASP A 173 18.04 1.65 -8.88
N THR A 174 16.79 1.15 -8.76
CA THR A 174 15.71 1.88 -8.11
C THR A 174 16.04 2.18 -6.65
N ASP A 175 16.56 1.20 -5.90
CA ASP A 175 16.98 1.39 -4.50
C ASP A 175 18.13 2.39 -4.39
N ARG A 176 19.14 2.26 -5.26
CA ARG A 176 20.24 3.23 -5.38
C ARG A 176 19.73 4.65 -5.66
N PHE A 177 18.83 4.83 -6.62
CA PHE A 177 18.24 6.14 -6.92
C PHE A 177 17.38 6.66 -5.78
N LEU A 178 16.68 5.80 -5.04
CA LEU A 178 15.89 6.17 -3.88
C LEU A 178 16.80 6.68 -2.75
N GLU A 179 17.91 5.99 -2.47
CA GLU A 179 18.92 6.44 -1.51
C GLU A 179 19.53 7.78 -1.92
N MET A 180 19.91 7.93 -3.19
CA MET A 180 20.41 9.20 -3.74
C MET A 180 19.37 10.32 -3.58
N ASN A 181 18.10 10.06 -3.89
CA ASN A 181 17.04 11.05 -3.76
C ASN A 181 16.77 11.45 -2.30
N ARG A 182 16.85 10.49 -1.36
CA ARG A 182 16.75 10.78 0.09
C ARG A 182 17.90 11.65 0.57
N GLN A 183 19.13 11.34 0.15
CA GLN A 183 20.31 12.16 0.46
C GLN A 183 20.25 13.56 -0.13
N ARG A 184 19.58 13.71 -1.29
CA ARG A 184 19.36 14.97 -2.01
C ARG A 184 18.04 15.66 -1.63
N SER A 185 17.36 15.19 -0.59
CA SER A 185 16.08 15.77 -0.20
C SER A 185 16.24 17.27 0.12
N LEU A 186 15.21 18.02 -0.23
CA LEU A 186 15.13 19.46 -0.01
C LEU A 186 14.16 19.70 1.14
N ASP A 187 14.71 20.13 2.29
CA ASP A 187 13.91 20.71 3.34
C ASP A 187 13.21 21.97 2.80
N ASP A 188 11.92 22.15 3.12
CA ASP A 188 11.09 23.21 2.56
C ASP A 188 11.18 23.37 1.03
N GLY A 189 11.13 22.25 0.29
CA GLY A 189 11.20 22.22 -1.17
C GLY A 189 10.23 23.17 -1.90
N PHE A 190 9.09 23.53 -1.29
CA PHE A 190 8.21 24.58 -1.79
C PHE A 190 8.92 25.94 -1.90
N MET A 191 9.61 26.36 -0.85
CA MET A 191 10.33 27.65 -0.85
C MET A 191 11.49 27.65 -1.84
N HIS A 192 12.21 26.52 -1.95
CA HIS A 192 13.22 26.36 -2.99
C HIS A 192 12.62 26.46 -4.40
N ALA A 193 11.45 25.88 -4.66
CA ALA A 193 10.76 26.01 -5.94
C ALA A 193 10.26 27.45 -6.22
N VAL A 194 9.98 28.25 -5.19
CA VAL A 194 9.57 29.65 -5.33
C VAL A 194 10.76 30.57 -5.56
N PHE A 195 11.90 30.37 -4.89
CA PHE A 195 13.01 31.32 -4.91
C PHE A 195 14.18 30.93 -5.81
N ASN A 196 14.52 29.64 -5.92
CA ASN A 196 15.66 29.19 -6.70
C ASN A 196 15.27 29.05 -8.19
N PRO A 197 15.93 29.76 -9.12
CA PRO A 197 15.56 29.72 -10.54
C PRO A 197 15.59 28.32 -11.15
N SER A 198 16.58 27.49 -10.78
CA SER A 198 16.73 26.13 -11.32
C SER A 198 15.62 25.20 -10.81
N PHE A 199 15.29 25.27 -9.53
CA PHE A 199 14.19 24.48 -8.97
C PHE A 199 12.82 24.98 -9.44
N ASN A 200 12.65 26.29 -9.62
CA ASN A 200 11.45 26.86 -10.20
C ASN A 200 11.23 26.37 -11.64
N ALA A 201 12.27 26.42 -12.47
CA ALA A 201 12.23 25.91 -13.84
C ALA A 201 11.89 24.42 -13.87
N LEU A 202 12.52 23.62 -13.00
CA LEU A 202 12.24 22.18 -12.91
C LEU A 202 10.80 21.90 -12.44
N ALA A 203 10.34 22.57 -11.39
CA ALA A 203 8.98 22.41 -10.86
C ALA A 203 7.93 22.79 -11.91
N THR A 204 8.15 23.90 -12.61
CA THR A 204 7.27 24.40 -13.68
C THR A 204 7.28 23.45 -14.90
N ALA A 205 8.44 22.89 -15.26
CA ALA A 205 8.54 21.94 -16.37
C ALA A 205 7.90 20.58 -16.06
N MET A 206 7.94 20.15 -14.79
CA MET A 206 7.42 18.85 -14.35
C MET A 206 5.94 18.87 -13.99
N ALA A 207 5.38 20.05 -13.67
CA ALA A 207 3.96 20.19 -13.40
C ALA A 207 3.14 19.99 -14.68
N THR A 208 2.03 19.25 -14.55
CA THR A 208 1.13 19.00 -15.69
C THR A 208 0.27 20.24 -15.94
N ALA A 209 0.68 21.09 -16.87
CA ALA A 209 -0.15 22.23 -17.27
C ALA A 209 -1.50 21.76 -17.82
N ARG A 210 -2.60 22.28 -17.24
CA ARG A 210 -3.92 22.26 -17.89
C ARG A 210 -3.95 23.43 -18.88
N HIS A 211 -3.60 23.15 -20.13
CA HIS A 211 -3.35 24.15 -21.19
C HIS A 211 -4.61 24.79 -21.79
N ARG A 212 -5.81 24.47 -21.28
CA ARG A 212 -7.04 25.04 -21.86
C ARG A 212 -7.18 26.48 -21.38
N ALA A 213 -7.04 27.42 -22.30
CA ALA A 213 -7.24 28.85 -22.05
C ALA A 213 -8.67 29.10 -21.57
N SER A 214 -8.82 29.42 -20.29
CA SER A 214 -10.09 29.76 -19.66
C SER A 214 -9.88 30.97 -18.78
N LYS A 215 -10.66 32.04 -19.04
CA LYS A 215 -10.60 33.27 -18.25
C LYS A 215 -10.89 33.03 -16.77
N VAL A 216 -11.77 32.08 -16.47
CA VAL A 216 -12.11 31.69 -15.08
C VAL A 216 -10.90 31.06 -14.39
N LEU A 217 -10.15 30.19 -15.08
CA LEU A 217 -8.93 29.58 -14.53
C LEU A 217 -7.84 30.63 -14.30
N GLU A 218 -7.67 31.58 -15.22
CA GLU A 218 -6.70 32.67 -15.07
C GLU A 218 -6.99 33.55 -13.85
N ILE A 219 -8.25 33.93 -13.64
CA ILE A 219 -8.67 34.70 -12.46
C ILE A 219 -8.44 33.89 -11.18
N ALA A 220 -8.73 32.58 -11.19
CA ALA A 220 -8.49 31.71 -10.05
C ALA A 220 -6.98 31.59 -9.72
N ARG A 221 -6.12 31.44 -10.74
CA ARG A 221 -4.66 31.41 -10.59
C ARG A 221 -4.14 32.69 -9.93
N ASP A 222 -4.54 33.85 -10.44
CA ASP A 222 -4.11 35.13 -9.88
C ASP A 222 -4.59 35.29 -8.44
N ARG A 223 -5.84 34.91 -8.14
CA ARG A 223 -6.38 34.93 -6.78
C ARG A 223 -5.58 34.03 -5.84
N HIS A 224 -5.22 32.82 -6.27
CA HIS A 224 -4.42 31.90 -5.43
C HIS A 224 -3.03 32.46 -5.14
N VAL A 225 -2.37 33.05 -6.14
CA VAL A 225 -1.05 33.68 -5.98
C VAL A 225 -1.14 34.89 -5.04
N GLU A 226 -2.16 35.74 -5.19
CA GLU A 226 -2.36 36.90 -4.31
C GLU A 226 -2.66 36.51 -2.86
N GLN A 227 -3.58 35.56 -2.67
CA GLN A 227 -3.91 35.05 -1.34
C GLN A 227 -2.68 34.46 -0.67
N ALA A 228 -1.84 33.74 -1.42
CA ALA A 228 -0.62 33.18 -0.88
C ALA A 228 0.36 34.27 -0.44
N LEU A 229 0.66 35.22 -1.33
CA LEU A 229 1.63 36.28 -1.06
C LEU A 229 1.18 37.31 0.00
N ASN A 230 -0.13 37.41 0.28
CA ASN A 230 -0.67 38.24 1.35
C ASN A 230 -0.53 37.59 2.74
N GLU A 231 -0.22 36.31 2.81
CA GLU A 231 0.06 35.58 4.05
C GLU A 231 1.58 35.41 4.25
N THR A 232 1.99 35.06 5.47
CA THR A 232 3.38 34.66 5.73
C THR A 232 3.60 33.22 5.23
N PRO A 233 4.81 32.86 4.77
CA PRO A 233 5.09 31.53 4.24
C PRO A 233 4.79 30.40 5.24
N GLU A 234 4.89 30.68 6.55
CA GLU A 234 4.57 29.76 7.65
C GLU A 234 3.07 29.47 7.78
N LYS A 235 2.20 30.43 7.43
CA LYS A 235 0.74 30.27 7.51
C LYS A 235 0.17 29.46 6.34
N LEU A 236 0.97 29.26 5.27
CA LEU A 236 0.59 28.45 4.14
C LEU A 236 0.59 26.96 4.51
N ASN A 237 -0.61 26.40 4.70
CA ASN A 237 -0.77 24.97 4.96
C ASN A 237 -0.32 24.08 3.77
N ARG A 238 -0.15 22.79 4.04
CA ARG A 238 0.31 21.79 3.05
C ARG A 238 -0.56 21.77 1.78
N ASP A 239 -1.89 21.82 1.93
CA ASP A 239 -2.81 21.73 0.80
C ASP A 239 -2.70 22.95 -0.12
N ARG A 240 -2.58 24.17 0.43
CA ARG A 240 -2.37 25.39 -0.36
C ARG A 240 -1.03 25.37 -1.09
N ARG A 241 0.06 24.93 -0.41
CA ARG A 241 1.37 24.76 -1.05
C ARG A 241 1.29 23.77 -2.22
N LEU A 242 0.58 22.64 -2.04
CA LEU A 242 0.38 21.63 -3.09
C LEU A 242 -0.43 22.17 -4.29
N VAL A 243 -1.48 22.95 -4.05
CA VAL A 243 -2.25 23.60 -5.12
C VAL A 243 -1.35 24.49 -5.97
N LEU A 244 -0.50 25.31 -5.34
CA LEU A 244 0.42 26.20 -6.04
C LEU A 244 1.53 25.45 -6.80
N LEU A 245 2.03 24.34 -6.26
CA LEU A 245 3.01 23.46 -6.93
C LEU A 245 2.40 22.67 -8.09
N SER A 246 1.12 22.36 -8.02
CA SER A 246 0.44 21.55 -9.03
C SER A 246 0.20 22.29 -10.34
N ASP A 247 0.25 23.63 -10.33
CA ASP A 247 0.04 24.46 -11.51
C ASP A 247 1.32 25.24 -11.87
N PRO A 248 1.91 24.98 -13.05
CA PRO A 248 3.14 25.65 -13.46
C PRO A 248 2.98 27.17 -13.59
N VAL A 249 1.79 27.66 -13.95
CA VAL A 249 1.53 29.09 -14.11
C VAL A 249 1.56 29.80 -12.77
N THR A 250 0.97 29.22 -11.73
CA THR A 250 1.00 29.81 -10.39
C THR A 250 2.41 29.81 -9.82
N MET A 251 3.19 28.75 -10.08
CA MET A 251 4.57 28.64 -9.59
C MET A 251 5.51 29.64 -10.26
N ALA A 252 5.40 29.82 -11.58
CA ALA A 252 6.15 30.85 -12.30
C ALA A 252 5.77 32.27 -11.86
N ARG A 253 4.47 32.54 -11.63
CA ARG A 253 3.99 33.85 -11.15
C ARG A 253 4.46 34.17 -9.73
N LEU A 254 4.45 33.19 -8.84
CA LEU A 254 4.99 33.34 -7.48
C LEU A 254 6.46 33.75 -7.55
N HIS A 255 7.28 32.98 -8.27
CA HIS A 255 8.70 33.27 -8.48
C HIS A 255 8.92 34.67 -9.04
N PHE A 256 8.20 35.03 -10.11
CA PHE A 256 8.30 36.35 -10.71
C PHE A 256 7.95 37.48 -9.72
N ARG A 257 6.86 37.35 -8.95
CA ARG A 257 6.41 38.41 -8.03
C ARG A 257 7.36 38.63 -6.85
N VAL A 258 7.89 37.56 -6.26
CA VAL A 258 8.85 37.69 -5.14
C VAL A 258 10.18 38.28 -5.60
N TRP A 259 10.62 37.97 -6.81
CA TRP A 259 11.84 38.54 -7.40
C TRP A 259 11.67 39.98 -7.91
N ASN A 260 10.50 40.32 -8.46
CA ASN A 260 10.23 41.65 -9.00
C ASN A 260 9.96 42.69 -7.90
N SER A 261 9.57 42.28 -6.71
CA SER A 261 9.23 43.19 -5.61
C SER A 261 9.64 42.62 -4.24
N PRO A 262 10.95 42.42 -4.00
CA PRO A 262 11.45 41.77 -2.78
C PRO A 262 11.10 42.57 -1.51
N GLU A 263 11.09 43.90 -1.58
CA GLU A 263 10.73 44.76 -0.43
C GLU A 263 9.29 44.55 0.03
N ARG A 264 8.36 44.35 -0.91
CA ARG A 264 6.94 44.12 -0.63
C ARG A 264 6.72 42.76 0.05
N TYR A 265 7.54 41.78 -0.29
CA TYR A 265 7.46 40.41 0.22
C TYR A 265 8.65 40.07 1.13
N SER A 266 9.10 41.05 1.93
CA SER A 266 10.27 40.91 2.80
C SER A 266 10.17 39.71 3.74
N SER A 267 8.97 39.40 4.27
CA SER A 267 8.75 38.22 5.10
C SER A 267 9.03 36.90 4.39
N TRP A 268 8.79 36.83 3.07
CA TRP A 268 9.10 35.65 2.26
C TRP A 268 10.59 35.54 1.98
N VAL A 269 11.25 36.67 1.69
CA VAL A 269 12.70 36.75 1.45
C VAL A 269 13.46 36.36 2.72
N SER A 270 13.15 36.99 3.86
CA SER A 270 13.81 36.70 5.15
C SER A 270 13.60 35.25 5.59
N TYR A 271 12.43 34.67 5.33
CA TYR A 271 12.21 33.25 5.59
C TYR A 271 13.13 32.38 4.74
N TYR A 272 13.24 32.67 3.43
CA TYR A 272 14.09 31.89 2.52
C TYR A 272 15.58 32.02 2.86
N GLU A 273 16.04 33.20 3.30
CA GLU A 273 17.43 33.42 3.75
C GLU A 273 17.79 32.53 4.96
N GLY A 274 16.81 32.15 5.78
CA GLY A 274 16.99 31.21 6.88
C GLY A 274 17.09 29.74 6.47
N ILE A 275 16.70 29.39 5.24
CA ILE A 275 16.68 28.00 4.76
C ILE A 275 18.03 27.62 4.18
N LYS A 276 18.61 26.52 4.69
CA LYS A 276 19.85 25.96 4.17
C LYS A 276 19.55 25.02 3.01
N LEU A 277 20.09 25.36 1.84
CA LEU A 277 20.05 24.46 0.70
C LEU A 277 20.93 23.23 0.94
N ASN A 278 20.39 22.05 0.72
CA ASN A 278 21.18 20.81 0.68
C ASN A 278 22.18 20.88 -0.50
N PRO A 279 23.51 20.87 -0.24
CA PRO A 279 24.51 21.01 -1.29
C PRO A 279 24.52 19.84 -2.28
N LEU A 280 24.01 18.67 -1.87
CA LEU A 280 23.92 17.49 -2.73
C LEU A 280 22.77 17.59 -3.74
N ALA A 281 21.76 18.44 -3.50
CA ALA A 281 20.58 18.53 -4.33
C ALA A 281 20.86 19.00 -5.77
N LEU A 282 21.90 19.82 -5.96
CA LEU A 282 22.31 20.34 -7.28
C LEU A 282 23.52 19.61 -7.87
N ARG A 283 24.08 18.62 -7.17
CA ARG A 283 25.26 17.91 -7.64
C ARG A 283 24.87 16.99 -8.80
N LYS A 284 25.45 17.23 -9.99
CA LYS A 284 25.34 16.30 -11.11
C LYS A 284 25.83 14.92 -10.66
N PRO A 285 25.12 13.82 -11.00
CA PRO A 285 25.65 12.49 -10.75
C PRO A 285 27.02 12.36 -11.42
N ASP A 286 28.03 11.91 -10.68
CA ASP A 286 29.38 11.74 -11.21
C ASP A 286 29.30 10.72 -12.36
N ALA A 287 29.83 11.10 -13.54
CA ALA A 287 29.73 10.32 -14.78
C ALA A 287 30.33 8.90 -14.70
N ALA A 288 31.04 8.58 -13.61
CA ALA A 288 31.60 7.26 -13.33
C ALA A 288 30.60 6.27 -12.69
N SER A 289 29.34 6.66 -12.49
CA SER A 289 28.29 5.83 -11.85
C SER A 289 27.20 5.33 -12.82
N GLN A 290 27.38 5.56 -14.13
CA GLN A 290 26.54 5.04 -15.22
C GLN A 290 27.14 3.78 -15.83
#